data_AF-A0A916VDM1-F1
#
_entry.id   AF-A0A916VDM1-F1
#
_cell.length_a   1.000
_cell.length_b   1.000
_cell.length_c   1.000
_cell.angle_alpha   90.00
_cell.angle_beta   90.00
_cell.angle_gamma   90.00
#
_symmetry.space_group_name_H-M   'P 1'
#
loop_
_entity.id
_entity.type
_entity.pdbx_description
1 polymer ?
#
loop_
_entity_poly.entity_id
_entity_poly.type
_entity_poly.pdbx_seq_one_letter_code
_entity_poly.pdbx_strand_id
1 'polypeptide(L)'
;MRTLKFIITAQSIQKDPDCDFSGIVAGTQGYLQAEFSFSEEWAGCRMAAVFSSMRKEYPQPIKNGRCVIPAEALTWDNFGVRVVGQRENYRITTNEIKIKQERR
;
A
#
# COMPACT_ATOMS: atom_id res chain seq x y z
N MET A 1 -12.05 2.61 11.15
CA MET A 1 -11.08 2.11 10.17
C MET A 1 -10.18 3.28 9.79
N ARG A 2 -8.88 3.18 10.07
CA ARG A 2 -7.87 4.22 9.81
C ARG A 2 -7.39 4.09 8.36
N THR A 3 -7.18 5.23 7.71
CA THR A 3 -6.67 5.30 6.33
C THR A 3 -5.21 5.71 6.34
N LEU A 4 -4.36 4.91 5.69
CA LEU A 4 -2.99 5.30 5.36
C LEU A 4 -2.98 5.84 3.93
N LYS A 5 -2.53 7.08 3.76
CA LYS A 5 -2.53 7.74 2.46
C LYS A 5 -1.15 7.71 1.83
N PHE A 6 -1.10 7.37 0.55
CA PHE A 6 0.12 7.25 -0.23
C PHE A 6 0.02 8.13 -1.47
N ILE A 7 1.14 8.74 -1.84
CA ILE A 7 1.29 9.52 -3.07
C ILE A 7 2.17 8.72 -4.02
N ILE A 8 1.65 8.47 -5.21
CA ILE A 8 2.34 7.76 -6.28
C ILE A 8 2.67 8.77 -7.38
N THR A 9 3.96 9.06 -7.53
CA THR A 9 4.47 9.95 -8.58
C THR A 9 5.48 9.18 -9.42
N ALA A 10 5.17 9.01 -10.70
CA ALA A 10 5.90 8.12 -11.61
C ALA A 10 6.03 6.71 -11.00
N GLN A 11 7.25 6.20 -10.83
CA GLN A 11 7.54 4.92 -10.19
C GLN A 11 7.94 5.04 -8.71
N SER A 12 7.55 6.13 -8.06
CA SER A 12 7.83 6.37 -6.64
C SER A 12 6.55 6.29 -5.79
N ILE A 13 6.60 5.53 -4.70
CA ILE A 13 5.59 5.55 -3.63
C ILE A 13 6.14 6.30 -2.43
N GLN A 14 5.34 7.22 -1.91
CA GLN A 14 5.66 8.02 -0.73
C GLN A 14 4.49 8.02 0.24
N LYS A 15 4.79 8.21 1.53
CA LYS A 15 3.78 8.51 2.53
C LYS A 15 3.24 9.91 2.25
N ASP A 16 1.93 10.07 2.33
CA ASP A 16 1.33 11.40 2.36
C ASP A 16 1.84 12.13 3.62
N PRO A 17 2.46 13.33 3.49
CA PRO A 17 3.01 14.07 4.62
C PRO A 17 1.94 14.50 5.64
N ASP A 18 0.68 14.63 5.22
CA ASP A 18 -0.44 15.03 6.08
C ASP A 18 -1.14 13.83 6.73
N CYS A 19 -0.66 12.61 6.46
CA CYS A 19 -1.19 11.39 7.05
C CYS A 19 -0.31 10.89 8.20
N ASP A 20 -0.92 10.62 9.35
CA ASP A 20 -0.22 9.99 10.46
C ASP A 20 0.01 8.50 10.16
N PHE A 21 1.24 8.02 10.35
CA PHE A 21 1.68 6.62 10.22
C PHE A 21 2.20 6.01 11.55
N SER A 22 2.05 6.71 12.69
CA SER A 22 2.43 6.22 14.02
C SER A 22 1.33 5.36 14.66
N GLY A 23 1.61 4.57 15.71
CA GLY A 23 0.54 3.85 16.44
C GLY A 23 -0.17 2.75 15.64
N ILE A 24 0.47 2.24 14.60
CA ILE A 24 -0.04 1.10 13.82
C ILE A 24 0.29 -0.16 14.60
N VAL A 25 -0.72 -0.91 15.04
CA VAL A 25 -0.54 -2.08 15.92
C VAL A 25 -0.42 -3.36 15.08
N ALA A 26 0.64 -4.13 15.32
CA ALA A 26 0.79 -5.43 14.68
C ALA A 26 -0.24 -6.46 15.21
N GLY A 27 -0.67 -7.38 14.36
CA GLY A 27 -1.55 -8.50 14.72
C GLY A 27 -3.02 -8.15 14.92
N THR A 28 -3.42 -6.91 14.66
CA THR A 28 -4.84 -6.48 14.70
C THR A 28 -5.47 -6.52 13.30
N GLN A 29 -6.76 -6.84 13.24
CA GLN A 29 -7.47 -7.10 11.98
C GLN A 29 -8.53 -6.03 11.70
N GLY A 30 -8.85 -5.81 10.42
CA GLY A 30 -10.01 -5.02 9.99
C GLY A 30 -9.97 -3.52 10.30
N TYR A 31 -8.81 -2.98 10.70
CA TYR A 31 -8.71 -1.59 11.16
C TYR A 31 -7.97 -0.65 10.21
N LEU A 32 -7.23 -1.18 9.21
CA LEU A 32 -6.47 -0.38 8.25
C LEU A 32 -6.99 -0.52 6.81
N GLN A 33 -7.03 0.61 6.13
CA GLN A 33 -7.13 0.69 4.68
C GLN A 33 -6.03 1.59 4.12
N ALA A 34 -5.70 1.40 2.85
CA ALA A 34 -4.79 2.25 2.11
C ALA A 34 -5.56 3.08 1.07
N GLU A 35 -5.15 4.33 0.90
CA GLU A 35 -5.62 5.24 -0.14
C GLU A 35 -4.42 5.73 -0.95
N PHE A 36 -4.56 5.79 -2.26
CA PHE A 36 -3.47 6.08 -3.20
C PHE A 36 -3.89 7.21 -4.15
N SER A 37 -3.07 8.25 -4.22
CA SER A 37 -3.17 9.32 -5.21
C SER A 37 -2.14 9.06 -6.30
N PHE A 38 -2.57 9.03 -7.56
CA PHE A 38 -1.73 8.62 -8.70
C PHE A 38 -1.44 9.78 -9.65
N SER A 39 -0.21 9.86 -10.15
CA SER A 39 0.15 10.68 -11.30
C SER A 39 -0.39 10.11 -12.63
N GLU A 40 -0.44 10.95 -13.66
CA GLU A 40 -1.11 10.66 -14.95
C GLU A 40 -0.59 9.41 -15.67
N GLU A 41 0.67 9.01 -15.46
CA GLU A 41 1.27 7.82 -16.07
C GLU A 41 0.47 6.53 -15.79
N TRP A 42 -0.19 6.49 -14.64
CA TRP A 42 -1.01 5.37 -14.17
C TRP A 42 -2.42 5.35 -14.77
N ALA A 43 -2.83 6.40 -15.50
CA ALA A 43 -4.17 6.50 -16.08
C ALA A 43 -4.51 5.29 -16.97
N GLY A 44 -5.71 4.73 -16.81
CA GLY A 44 -6.15 3.55 -17.57
C GLY A 44 -5.50 2.23 -17.14
N CYS A 45 -4.61 2.21 -16.14
CA CYS A 45 -4.13 0.96 -15.57
C CYS A 45 -5.20 0.29 -14.72
N ARG A 46 -5.12 -1.04 -14.60
CA ARG A 46 -5.64 -1.78 -13.45
C ARG A 46 -4.53 -1.82 -12.41
N MET A 47 -4.80 -1.38 -11.19
CA MET A 47 -3.79 -1.30 -10.14
C MET A 47 -4.02 -2.32 -9.03
N ALA A 48 -2.92 -2.83 -8.48
CA ALA A 48 -2.91 -3.63 -7.28
C ALA A 48 -1.83 -3.12 -6.32
N ALA A 49 -2.20 -2.95 -5.05
CA ALA A 49 -1.26 -2.73 -3.97
C ALA A 49 -0.73 -4.09 -3.54
N VAL A 50 0.59 -4.25 -3.48
CA VAL A 50 1.25 -5.45 -2.98
C VAL A 50 1.79 -5.15 -1.61
N PHE A 51 1.16 -5.73 -0.59
CA PHE A 51 1.64 -5.66 0.78
C PHE A 51 2.57 -6.84 1.04
N SER A 52 3.70 -6.61 1.70
CA SER A 52 4.68 -7.66 1.95
C SER A 52 5.05 -7.76 3.43
N SER A 53 5.22 -8.99 3.93
CA SER A 53 5.72 -9.26 5.27
C SER A 53 6.43 -10.60 5.32
N MET A 54 7.59 -10.67 5.97
CA MET A 54 8.39 -11.89 6.14
C MET A 54 8.51 -12.74 4.86
N ARG A 55 8.82 -12.09 3.73
CA ARG A 55 8.97 -12.67 2.37
C ARG A 55 7.68 -13.17 1.69
N LYS A 56 6.51 -12.95 2.30
CA LYS A 56 5.21 -13.22 1.66
C LYS A 56 4.63 -11.93 1.09
N GLU A 57 3.90 -12.05 0.00
CA GLU A 57 3.20 -10.96 -0.66
C GLU A 57 1.68 -11.19 -0.61
N TYR A 58 0.94 -10.12 -0.38
CA TYR A 58 -0.51 -10.09 -0.23
C TYR A 58 -1.07 -9.02 -1.17
N PRO A 59 -1.25 -9.34 -2.46
CA PRO A 59 -1.77 -8.39 -3.44
C PRO A 59 -3.25 -8.08 -3.15
N GLN A 60 -3.62 -6.81 -3.29
CA GLN A 60 -4.99 -6.33 -3.18
C GLN A 60 -5.33 -5.43 -4.37
N PRO A 61 -6.45 -5.69 -5.07
CA PRO A 61 -6.89 -4.80 -6.15
C PRO A 61 -7.27 -3.44 -5.59
N ILE A 62 -6.80 -2.37 -6.22
CA ILE A 62 -7.14 -1.00 -5.83
C ILE A 62 -8.41 -0.59 -6.59
N LYS A 63 -9.46 -0.27 -5.84
CA LYS A 63 -10.76 0.18 -6.38
C LYS A 63 -11.04 1.59 -5.87
N ASN A 64 -11.33 2.53 -6.78
CA ASN A 64 -11.55 3.94 -6.44
C ASN A 64 -10.40 4.52 -5.58
N GLY A 65 -9.15 4.20 -5.94
CA GLY A 65 -7.96 4.65 -5.22
C GLY A 65 -7.74 3.99 -3.85
N ARG A 66 -8.54 3.00 -3.45
CA ARG A 66 -8.48 2.39 -2.11
C ARG A 66 -8.41 0.87 -2.13
N CYS A 67 -7.84 0.30 -1.07
CA CYS A 67 -7.96 -1.12 -0.75
C CYS A 67 -7.81 -1.36 0.76
N VAL A 68 -8.29 -2.51 1.24
CA VAL A 68 -8.04 -2.96 2.62
C VAL A 68 -6.59 -3.46 2.72
N ILE A 69 -5.92 -3.22 3.85
CA ILE A 69 -4.61 -3.81 4.12
C ILE A 69 -4.85 -5.21 4.73
N PRO A 70 -4.35 -6.30 4.11
CA PRO A 70 -4.56 -7.66 4.60
C PRO A 70 -3.95 -7.84 6.00
N ALA A 71 -4.70 -8.47 6.91
CA ALA A 71 -4.24 -8.72 8.27
C ALA A 71 -2.95 -9.57 8.31
N GLU A 72 -2.77 -10.45 7.32
CA GLU A 72 -1.62 -11.32 7.15
C GLU A 72 -0.33 -10.55 6.89
N ALA A 73 -0.44 -9.35 6.28
CA ALA A 73 0.68 -8.43 6.11
C ALA A 73 1.06 -7.72 7.43
N LEU A 74 0.10 -7.58 8.36
CA LEU A 74 0.26 -6.81 9.60
C LEU A 74 0.82 -7.65 10.77
N THR A 75 1.46 -8.78 10.48
CA THR A 75 1.87 -9.75 11.51
C THR A 75 3.22 -9.48 12.17
N TRP A 76 3.97 -8.49 11.69
CA TRP A 76 5.35 -8.24 12.15
C TRP A 76 5.61 -6.77 12.55
N ASP A 77 6.84 -6.41 12.89
CA ASP A 77 7.21 -5.03 13.29
C ASP A 77 7.19 -4.02 12.12
N ASN A 78 7.03 -4.50 10.89
CA ASN A 78 6.81 -3.70 9.71
C ASN A 78 6.12 -4.50 8.60
N PHE A 79 5.52 -3.80 7.65
CA PHE A 79 5.10 -4.35 6.37
C PHE A 79 5.59 -3.46 5.22
N GLY A 80 5.88 -4.08 4.08
CA GLY A 80 6.20 -3.38 2.84
C GLY A 80 4.92 -3.05 2.05
N VAL A 81 4.97 -1.98 1.27
CA VAL A 81 3.93 -1.63 0.30
C VAL A 81 4.57 -1.13 -0.99
N ARG A 82 4.09 -1.66 -2.12
CA ARG A 82 4.35 -1.18 -3.47
C ARG A 82 3.07 -1.25 -4.30
N VAL A 83 3.03 -0.56 -5.44
CA VAL A 83 1.90 -0.65 -6.37
C VAL A 83 2.37 -1.14 -7.73
N VAL A 84 1.56 -2.00 -8.34
CA VAL A 84 1.73 -2.48 -9.71
C VAL A 84 0.54 -2.01 -10.53
N GLY A 85 0.82 -1.39 -11.68
CA GLY A 85 -0.17 -0.95 -12.65
C GLY A 85 0.02 -1.70 -13.96
N GLN A 86 -1.08 -2.14 -14.57
CA GLN A 86 -1.04 -2.84 -15.85
C GLN A 86 -2.15 -2.34 -16.78
N ARG A 87 -1.79 -2.04 -18.04
CA ARG A 87 -2.70 -1.89 -19.18
C ARG A 87 -2.08 -2.61 -20.39
N GLU A 88 -2.75 -2.59 -21.54
CA GLU A 88 -2.30 -3.31 -22.74
C GLU A 88 -0.82 -2.99 -23.06
N ASN A 89 0.02 -4.04 -23.10
CA ASN A 89 1.47 -3.97 -23.34
C ASN A 89 2.26 -3.00 -22.45
N TYR A 90 1.70 -2.59 -21.30
CA TYR A 90 2.32 -1.63 -20.39
C TYR A 90 2.22 -2.13 -18.95
N ARG A 91 3.36 -2.15 -18.28
CA ARG A 91 3.47 -2.46 -16.85
C ARG A 91 4.34 -1.42 -16.18
N ILE A 92 3.82 -0.83 -15.12
CA ILE A 92 4.53 0.12 -14.26
C ILE A 92 4.52 -0.41 -12.83
N THR A 93 5.60 -0.19 -12.09
CA THR A 93 5.72 -0.65 -10.70
C THR A 93 6.51 0.38 -9.91
N THR A 94 6.04 0.68 -8.71
CA THR A 94 6.75 1.59 -7.81
C THR A 94 7.94 0.90 -7.15
N ASN A 95 8.81 1.68 -6.49
CA ASN A 95 9.63 1.14 -5.41
C ASN A 95 8.74 0.57 -4.27
N GLU A 96 9.35 -0.10 -3.31
CA GLU A 96 8.69 -0.53 -2.07
C GLU A 96 9.11 0.37 -0.91
N ILE A 97 8.17 0.74 -0.05
CA ILE A 97 8.45 1.41 1.23
C ILE A 97 7.97 0.55 2.40
N LYS A 98 8.62 0.69 3.56
CA LYS A 98 8.26 -0.02 4.79
C LYS A 98 7.50 0.88 5.75
N ILE A 99 6.42 0.34 6.30
CA ILE A 99 5.60 0.95 7.34
C ILE A 99 5.88 0.23 8.65
N LYS A 100 6.33 0.98 9.66
CA LYS A 100 6.60 0.43 10.99
C LYS A 100 5.29 0.17 11.72
N GLN A 101 5.32 -0.87 12.55
CA GLN A 101 4.24 -1.27 13.43
C GLN A 101 4.76 -1.39 14.85
N GLU A 102 3.92 -1.09 15.81
CA GLU A 102 4.16 -1.26 17.24
C GLU A 102 3.71 -2.65 17.64
N ARG A 103 4.54 -3.32 18.46
CA ARG A 103 4.14 -4.55 19.13
C ARG A 103 3.39 -4.18 20.40
N ARG A 104 2.36 -4.96 20.72
CA ARG A 104 1.77 -4.96 22.05
C ARG A 104 2.76 -5.51 23.08
#